data_AF-A0A8X6F992-F1
#
_entry.id   AF-A0A8X6F992-F1
#
_cell.length_a   1.000
_cell.length_b   1.000
_cell.length_c   1.000
_cell.angle_alpha   90.00
_cell.angle_beta   90.00
_cell.angle_gamma   90.00
#
_symmetry.space_group_name_H-M   'P 1'
#
loop_
_entity.id
_entity.type
_entity.pdbx_description
1 polymer ?
#
loop_
_entity_poly.entity_id
_entity_poly.type
_entity_poly.pdbx_seq_one_letter_code
_entity_poly.pdbx_strand_id
1 'polypeptide(L)'
;MLQKFSTAQLCPYKNPSGACNLTFDDDVSKIMEESRNPKELKYYWKEFREKTGEKYKNLFLQAVKLENKRANLTGYKNKASFLISEYEDLDFVKSIAEEVKKLTPLYKEIHAYVRRKLMKLYKNETIMKDGPIPAHLLGNMYAQHWSHIYKHVVPYPDVKDRLNITAAMLNKVTIFL
;
A
#
# COMPACT_ATOMS: atom_id res chain seq x y z
N MET A 1 -11.05 12.64 -11.91
CA MET A 1 -9.95 11.80 -11.38
C MET A 1 -10.46 10.42 -11.00
N LEU A 2 -11.47 10.31 -10.12
CA LEU A 2 -12.07 9.04 -9.68
C LEU A 2 -12.44 8.08 -10.83
N GLN A 3 -13.16 8.55 -11.84
CA GLN A 3 -13.51 7.72 -13.00
C GLN A 3 -12.30 7.09 -13.69
N LYS A 4 -11.21 7.86 -13.90
CA LYS A 4 -9.98 7.34 -14.52
C LYS A 4 -9.29 6.29 -13.66
N PHE A 5 -9.45 6.37 -12.34
CA PHE A 5 -8.91 5.39 -11.39
C PHE A 5 -9.76 4.11 -11.40
N SER A 6 -11.07 4.24 -11.24
CA SER A 6 -11.98 3.10 -11.12
C SER A 6 -12.12 2.29 -12.41
N THR A 7 -11.97 2.92 -13.59
CA THR A 7 -12.06 2.22 -14.89
C THR A 7 -10.70 1.81 -15.44
N ALA A 8 -9.62 1.92 -14.67
CA ALA A 8 -8.30 1.52 -15.14
C ALA A 8 -8.23 0.00 -15.25
N GLN A 9 -7.96 -0.49 -16.47
CA GLN A 9 -7.72 -1.89 -16.73
C GLN A 9 -6.24 -2.13 -17.04
N LEU A 10 -5.73 -3.25 -16.56
CA LEU A 10 -4.35 -3.69 -16.73
C LEU A 10 -4.29 -4.95 -17.61
N CYS A 11 -3.17 -5.10 -18.31
CA CYS A 11 -2.92 -6.28 -19.13
C CYS A 11 -2.32 -7.41 -18.26
N PRO A 12 -2.58 -8.69 -18.58
CA PRO A 12 -1.96 -9.80 -17.86
C PRO A 12 -0.44 -9.86 -18.04
N TYR A 13 0.32 -10.06 -16.95
CA TYR A 13 1.79 -10.13 -17.00
C TYR A 13 2.32 -11.17 -17.99
N LYS A 14 1.68 -12.35 -18.03
CA LYS A 14 2.10 -13.48 -18.90
C LYS A 14 1.67 -13.30 -20.36
N ASN A 15 0.67 -12.47 -20.63
CA ASN A 15 0.19 -12.21 -21.98
C ASN A 15 -0.18 -10.72 -22.15
N PRO A 16 0.82 -9.82 -22.25
CA PRO A 16 0.56 -8.39 -22.31
C PRO A 16 -0.18 -7.94 -23.58
N SER A 17 -0.13 -8.73 -24.65
CA SER A 17 -0.83 -8.49 -25.92
C SER A 17 -2.25 -9.05 -25.96
N GLY A 18 -2.68 -9.76 -24.90
CA GLY A 18 -4.03 -10.30 -24.78
C GLY A 18 -5.06 -9.25 -24.37
N ALA A 19 -6.23 -9.72 -23.90
CA ALA A 19 -7.27 -8.85 -23.38
C ALA A 19 -6.80 -8.17 -22.08
N CYS A 20 -6.74 -6.83 -22.08
CA CYS A 20 -6.40 -6.04 -20.90
C CYS A 20 -7.65 -5.74 -20.08
N ASN A 21 -8.13 -6.74 -19.34
CA ASN A 21 -9.39 -6.69 -18.61
C ASN A 21 -9.22 -6.77 -17.07
N LEU A 22 -7.99 -6.76 -16.55
CA LEU A 22 -7.77 -6.88 -15.11
C LEU A 22 -8.08 -5.56 -14.40
N THR A 23 -8.91 -5.61 -13.35
CA THR A 23 -9.27 -4.43 -12.54
C THR A 23 -8.36 -4.31 -11.32
N PHE A 24 -8.26 -3.10 -10.75
CA PHE A 24 -7.42 -2.89 -9.58
C PHE A 24 -7.98 -3.60 -8.33
N ASP A 25 -9.25 -3.32 -8.00
CA ASP A 25 -9.85 -3.72 -6.72
C ASP A 25 -10.01 -5.24 -6.59
N ASP A 26 -10.22 -5.96 -7.69
CA ASP A 26 -10.43 -7.41 -7.67
C ASP A 26 -9.16 -8.20 -8.02
N ASP A 27 -8.62 -7.97 -9.22
CA ASP A 27 -7.56 -8.84 -9.76
C ASP A 27 -6.18 -8.42 -9.28
N VAL A 28 -5.83 -7.14 -9.48
CA VAL A 28 -4.46 -6.67 -9.26
C VAL A 28 -4.16 -6.59 -7.77
N SER A 29 -5.11 -6.18 -6.92
CA SER A 29 -4.91 -6.22 -5.46
C SER A 29 -4.59 -7.64 -5.02
N LYS A 30 -5.41 -8.62 -5.41
CA LYS A 30 -5.18 -10.03 -5.06
C LYS A 30 -3.82 -10.55 -5.53
N ILE A 31 -3.39 -10.18 -6.74
CA ILE A 31 -2.04 -10.53 -7.23
C ILE A 31 -0.96 -9.93 -6.34
N MET A 32 -1.08 -8.65 -5.95
CA MET A 32 -0.11 -8.00 -5.05
C MET A 32 -0.09 -8.65 -3.66
N GLU A 33 -1.21 -9.17 -3.19
CA GLU A 33 -1.35 -9.84 -1.89
C GLU A 33 -0.72 -11.25 -1.89
N GLU A 34 -0.97 -12.01 -2.95
CA GLU A 34 -0.68 -13.45 -3.02
C GLU A 34 0.63 -13.78 -3.74
N SER A 35 0.96 -13.09 -4.84
CA SER A 35 2.12 -13.42 -5.67
C SER A 35 3.43 -13.17 -4.95
N ARG A 36 4.42 -14.03 -5.19
CA ARG A 36 5.80 -13.88 -4.72
C ARG A 36 6.79 -13.96 -5.89
N ASN A 37 6.32 -13.66 -7.09
CA ASN A 37 7.20 -13.46 -8.25
C ASN A 37 7.55 -11.96 -8.33
N PRO A 38 8.80 -11.55 -8.04
CA PRO A 38 9.19 -10.14 -8.04
C PRO A 38 8.95 -9.45 -9.38
N LYS A 39 9.13 -10.16 -10.50
CA LYS A 39 8.93 -9.60 -11.85
C LYS A 39 7.46 -9.31 -12.14
N GLU A 40 6.57 -10.22 -11.72
CA GLU A 40 5.13 -10.05 -11.84
C GLU A 40 4.63 -8.89 -10.94
N LEU A 41 5.05 -8.88 -9.67
CA LEU A 41 4.73 -7.81 -8.73
C LEU A 41 5.21 -6.45 -9.25
N LYS A 42 6.44 -6.36 -9.76
CA LYS A 42 7.00 -5.14 -10.33
C LYS A 42 6.23 -4.69 -11.57
N TYR A 43 5.83 -5.63 -12.43
CA TYR A 43 5.03 -5.35 -13.61
C TYR A 43 3.70 -4.68 -13.23
N TYR A 44 2.91 -5.30 -12.35
CA TYR A 44 1.62 -4.74 -11.96
C TYR A 44 1.74 -3.44 -11.17
N TRP A 45 2.75 -3.34 -10.29
CA TRP A 45 3.03 -2.10 -9.55
C TRP A 45 3.32 -0.92 -10.48
N LYS A 46 4.08 -1.17 -11.56
CA LYS A 46 4.44 -0.17 -12.57
C LYS A 46 3.25 0.16 -13.46
N GLU A 47 2.63 -0.86 -14.06
CA GLU A 47 1.52 -0.71 -14.99
C GLU A 47 0.35 0.04 -14.34
N PHE A 48 0.04 -0.27 -13.08
CA PHE A 48 -0.99 0.45 -12.33
C PHE A 48 -0.70 1.95 -12.25
N ARG A 49 0.54 2.34 -11.97
CA ARG A 49 0.95 3.76 -11.84
C ARG A 49 0.95 4.49 -13.18
N GLU A 50 1.31 3.81 -14.27
CA GLU A 50 1.26 4.36 -15.62
C GLU A 50 -0.19 4.51 -16.12
N LYS A 51 -1.05 3.52 -15.86
CA LYS A 51 -2.46 3.57 -16.28
C LYS A 51 -3.31 4.51 -15.44
N THR A 52 -2.96 4.74 -14.17
CA THR A 52 -3.67 5.65 -13.26
C THR A 52 -2.93 6.97 -13.09
N GLY A 53 -1.86 6.97 -12.29
CA GLY A 53 -1.03 8.11 -11.89
C GLY A 53 -0.73 9.10 -13.01
N GLU A 54 -0.15 8.60 -14.09
CA GLU A 54 0.23 9.42 -15.23
C GLU A 54 -0.98 10.10 -15.89
N LYS A 55 -2.07 9.37 -16.08
CA LYS A 55 -3.27 9.85 -16.77
C LYS A 55 -4.05 10.93 -16.00
N TYR A 56 -3.89 11.04 -14.68
CA TYR A 56 -4.55 12.07 -13.90
C TYR A 56 -3.64 13.22 -13.46
N LYS A 57 -2.32 13.18 -13.73
CA LYS A 57 -1.35 14.21 -13.32
C LYS A 57 -1.82 15.65 -13.61
N ASN A 58 -2.23 15.92 -14.85
CA ASN A 58 -2.66 17.27 -15.25
C ASN A 58 -3.95 17.70 -14.53
N LEU A 59 -4.89 16.78 -14.33
CA LEU A 59 -6.12 17.05 -13.57
C LEU A 59 -5.82 17.32 -12.10
N PHE A 60 -4.87 16.60 -11.51
CA PHE A 60 -4.43 16.82 -10.13
C PHE A 60 -3.79 18.20 -9.97
N LEU A 61 -2.91 18.60 -10.88
CA LEU A 61 -2.30 19.94 -10.86
C LEU A 61 -3.34 21.07 -10.98
N GLN A 62 -4.38 20.88 -11.80
CA GLN A 62 -5.49 21.82 -11.90
C GLN A 62 -6.30 21.84 -10.58
N ALA A 63 -6.61 20.68 -10.00
CA ALA A 63 -7.30 20.58 -8.73
C ALA A 63 -6.54 21.32 -7.62
N VAL A 64 -5.22 21.11 -7.50
CA VAL A 64 -4.39 21.83 -6.51
C VAL A 64 -4.49 23.34 -6.66
N LYS A 65 -4.47 23.87 -7.89
CA LYS A 65 -4.63 25.31 -8.15
C LYS A 65 -6.00 25.81 -7.70
N LEU A 66 -7.06 25.10 -8.07
CA LEU A 66 -8.44 25.48 -7.73
C LEU A 66 -8.70 25.39 -6.22
N GLU A 67 -8.21 24.35 -5.56
CA GLU A 67 -8.37 24.16 -4.12
C GLU A 67 -7.60 25.20 -3.30
N ASN A 68 -6.39 25.57 -3.74
CA ASN A 68 -5.67 26.68 -3.10
C ASN A 68 -6.36 28.03 -3.34
N LYS A 69 -6.92 28.26 -4.54
CA LYS A 69 -7.73 29.46 -4.80
C LYS A 69 -8.95 29.50 -3.88
N ARG A 70 -9.66 28.37 -3.71
CA ARG A 70 -10.79 28.27 -2.78
C ARG A 70 -10.37 28.61 -1.36
N ALA A 71 -9.28 28.02 -0.86
CA ALA A 71 -8.80 28.28 0.49
C ALA A 71 -8.44 29.77 0.71
N ASN A 72 -7.80 30.40 -0.27
CA ASN A 72 -7.49 31.83 -0.22
C ASN A 72 -8.75 32.70 -0.15
N LEU A 73 -9.81 32.35 -0.88
CA LEU A 73 -11.09 33.08 -0.84
C LEU A 73 -11.80 32.95 0.51
N THR A 74 -11.48 31.92 1.31
CA THR A 74 -12.04 31.70 2.64
C THR A 74 -11.07 32.11 3.77
N GLY A 75 -10.03 32.90 3.46
CA GLY A 75 -9.10 33.45 4.46
C GLY A 75 -7.93 32.55 4.85
N TYR A 76 -7.78 31.37 4.25
CA TYR A 76 -6.66 30.46 4.54
C TYR A 76 -5.56 30.58 3.48
N LYS A 77 -4.29 30.44 3.89
CA LYS A 77 -3.12 30.55 3.00
C LYS A 77 -3.10 29.54 1.83
N ASN A 78 -3.64 28.35 2.05
CA ASN A 78 -3.70 27.25 1.07
C ASN A 78 -4.62 26.14 1.58
N LYS A 79 -4.87 25.12 0.75
CA LYS A 79 -5.69 23.96 1.10
C LYS A 79 -5.20 23.24 2.35
N ALA A 80 -3.87 23.11 2.53
CA ALA A 80 -3.32 22.41 3.69
C ALA A 80 -3.68 23.12 5.00
N SER A 81 -3.59 24.45 5.03
CA SER A 81 -3.95 25.27 6.20
C SER A 81 -5.44 25.14 6.52
N PHE A 82 -6.29 25.11 5.49
CA PHE A 82 -7.73 24.85 5.64
C PHE A 82 -8.04 23.45 6.18
N LEU A 83 -7.32 22.41 5.74
CA LEU A 83 -7.55 21.05 6.26
C LEU A 83 -7.03 20.87 7.69
N ILE A 84 -5.96 21.57 8.06
CA ILE A 84 -5.41 21.53 9.42
C ILE A 84 -6.31 22.28 10.40
N SER A 85 -7.00 23.34 9.98
CA SER A 85 -7.88 24.10 10.88
C SER A 85 -9.08 23.31 11.40
N GLU A 86 -9.48 22.23 10.72
CA GLU A 86 -10.54 21.31 11.19
C GLU A 86 -10.17 20.61 12.52
N TYR A 87 -8.88 20.58 12.87
CA TYR A 87 -8.42 20.03 14.15
C TYR A 87 -8.41 21.07 15.28
N GLU A 88 -8.66 22.35 14.98
CA GLU A 88 -8.73 23.45 15.93
C GLU A 88 -7.50 23.57 16.86
N ASP A 89 -6.34 23.11 16.38
CA ASP A 89 -5.07 23.08 17.12
C ASP A 89 -3.96 23.69 16.25
N LEU A 90 -3.40 24.81 16.74
CA LEU A 90 -2.32 25.54 16.06
C LEU A 90 -1.01 24.75 16.02
N ASP A 91 -0.82 23.83 16.97
CA ASP A 91 0.37 22.99 17.09
C ASP A 91 0.17 21.59 16.48
N PHE A 92 -0.98 21.30 15.86
CA PHE A 92 -1.34 19.96 15.38
C PHE A 92 -0.23 19.26 14.58
N VAL A 93 0.35 19.97 13.58
CA VAL A 93 1.42 19.42 12.73
C VAL A 93 2.67 19.08 13.54
N LYS A 94 3.01 19.93 14.52
CA LYS A 94 4.15 19.72 15.41
C LYS A 94 3.90 18.52 16.33
N SER A 95 2.71 18.43 16.94
CA SER A 95 2.31 17.32 17.81
C SER A 95 2.38 15.98 17.07
N ILE A 96 1.82 15.88 15.85
CA ILE A 96 1.92 14.67 15.03
C ILE A 96 3.37 14.33 14.67
N ALA A 97 4.19 15.33 14.31
CA ALA A 97 5.60 15.10 14.00
C ALA A 97 6.39 14.56 15.21
N GLU A 98 6.09 15.05 16.41
CA GLU A 98 6.69 14.56 17.66
C GLU A 98 6.28 13.12 17.97
N GLU A 99 5.00 12.75 17.79
CA GLU A 99 4.54 11.37 17.96
C GLU A 99 5.16 10.41 16.93
N VAL A 100 5.22 10.82 15.66
CA VAL A 100 5.90 10.02 14.60
C VAL A 100 7.38 9.80 14.96
N LYS A 101 8.05 10.82 15.51
CA LYS A 101 9.45 10.70 15.96
C LYS A 101 9.61 9.69 17.09
N LYS A 102 8.68 9.62 18.04
CA LYS A 102 8.67 8.61 19.13
C LYS A 102 8.50 7.20 18.58
N LEU A 103 7.68 7.00 17.55
CA LEU A 103 7.46 5.68 16.93
C LEU A 103 8.57 5.25 15.96
N THR A 104 9.33 6.21 15.42
CA THR A 104 10.33 5.96 14.37
C THR A 104 11.39 4.90 14.73
N PRO A 105 11.96 4.86 15.95
CA PRO A 105 12.91 3.82 16.34
C PRO A 105 12.34 2.41 16.21
N LEU A 106 11.12 2.18 16.71
CA LEU A 106 10.45 0.87 16.59
C LEU A 106 10.16 0.52 15.13
N TYR A 107 9.67 1.47 14.34
CA TYR A 107 9.44 1.26 12.91
C TYR A 107 10.73 0.86 12.17
N LYS A 108 11.87 1.48 12.50
CA LYS A 108 13.17 1.14 11.90
C LYS A 108 13.60 -0.29 12.20
N GLU A 109 13.38 -0.77 13.42
CA GLU A 109 13.66 -2.17 13.78
C GLU A 109 12.79 -3.15 12.99
N ILE A 110 11.48 -2.88 12.91
CA ILE A 110 10.55 -3.69 12.11
C ILE A 110 10.94 -3.67 10.63
N HIS A 111 11.24 -2.48 10.07
CA HIS A 111 11.67 -2.31 8.70
C HIS A 111 12.97 -3.08 8.40
N ALA A 112 14.00 -2.96 9.26
CA ALA A 112 15.26 -3.68 9.10
C ALA A 112 15.06 -5.20 9.17
N TYR A 113 14.25 -5.67 10.11
CA TYR A 113 13.91 -7.08 10.26
C TYR A 113 13.18 -7.64 9.02
N VAL A 114 12.15 -6.93 8.54
CA VAL A 114 11.40 -7.30 7.34
C VAL A 114 12.31 -7.31 6.11
N ARG A 115 13.13 -6.27 5.91
CA ARG A 115 14.12 -6.20 4.82
C ARG A 115 15.02 -7.44 4.84
N ARG A 116 15.56 -7.80 5.99
CA ARG A 116 16.40 -9.00 6.16
C ARG A 116 15.68 -10.30 5.81
N LYS A 117 14.39 -10.44 6.15
CA LYS A 117 13.59 -11.62 5.79
C LYS A 117 13.31 -11.66 4.28
N LEU A 118 12.97 -10.53 3.67
CA LEU A 118 12.73 -10.43 2.23
C LEU A 118 14.00 -10.70 1.41
N MET A 119 15.17 -10.26 1.87
CA MET A 119 16.46 -10.63 1.25
C MET A 119 16.68 -12.14 1.21
N LYS A 120 16.26 -12.88 2.25
CA LYS A 120 16.36 -14.34 2.30
C LYS A 120 15.36 -15.02 1.37
N LEU A 121 14.16 -14.44 1.23
CA LEU A 121 13.10 -14.94 0.36
C LEU A 121 13.46 -14.72 -1.13
N TYR A 122 13.87 -13.52 -1.49
CA TYR A 122 14.14 -13.10 -2.86
C TYR A 122 15.64 -13.10 -3.18
N LYS A 123 16.26 -14.28 -3.14
CA LYS A 123 17.72 -14.44 -3.30
C LYS A 123 18.27 -13.89 -4.62
N ASN A 124 17.43 -13.85 -5.66
CA ASN A 124 17.80 -13.41 -7.00
C ASN A 124 17.43 -11.94 -7.28
N GLU A 125 16.88 -11.23 -6.30
CA GLU A 125 16.56 -9.81 -6.39
C GLU A 125 17.56 -8.97 -5.61
N THR A 126 17.98 -7.85 -6.19
CA THR A 126 18.89 -6.91 -5.52
C THR A 126 18.12 -6.06 -4.52
N ILE A 127 18.04 -6.52 -3.26
CA ILE A 127 17.59 -5.72 -2.13
C ILE A 127 18.82 -5.22 -1.37
N MET A 128 19.07 -3.91 -1.39
CA MET A 128 20.21 -3.30 -0.71
C MET A 128 20.12 -3.52 0.80
N LYS A 129 21.24 -3.88 1.44
CA LYS A 129 21.32 -4.17 2.89
C LYS A 129 20.97 -2.96 3.75
N ASP A 130 21.30 -1.77 3.27
CA ASP A 130 21.15 -0.46 3.88
C ASP A 130 20.10 0.42 3.18
N GLY A 131 19.70 0.09 1.96
CA GLY A 131 18.69 0.82 1.18
C GLY A 131 17.22 0.51 1.53
N PRO A 132 16.27 1.23 0.92
CA PRO A 132 14.84 1.02 1.14
C PRO A 132 14.37 -0.35 0.61
N ILE A 133 13.27 -0.85 1.17
CA ILE A 133 12.62 -2.06 0.64
C ILE A 133 11.90 -1.70 -0.68
N PRO A 134 12.05 -2.47 -1.76
CA PRO A 134 11.25 -2.27 -2.97
C PRO A 134 9.75 -2.40 -2.68
N ALA A 135 8.99 -1.32 -2.91
CA ALA A 135 7.60 -1.21 -2.47
C ALA A 135 6.66 -2.33 -2.98
N HIS A 136 6.91 -2.83 -4.19
CA HIS A 136 6.12 -3.91 -4.80
C HIS A 136 6.25 -5.26 -4.10
N LEU A 137 7.22 -5.44 -3.19
CA LEU A 137 7.47 -6.70 -2.48
C LEU A 137 6.74 -6.79 -1.13
N LEU A 138 5.98 -5.76 -0.75
CA LEU A 138 5.39 -5.61 0.59
C LEU A 138 3.95 -6.12 0.70
N GLY A 139 3.44 -6.81 -0.32
CA GLY A 139 2.12 -7.46 -0.26
C GLY A 139 0.93 -6.51 -0.40
N ASN A 140 1.17 -5.28 -0.86
CA ASN A 140 0.16 -4.25 -1.04
C ASN A 140 0.62 -3.25 -2.12
N MET A 141 -0.29 -2.75 -2.95
CA MET A 141 0.01 -1.83 -4.06
C MET A 141 0.76 -0.54 -3.63
N TYR A 142 0.47 -0.08 -2.42
CA TYR A 142 0.99 1.17 -1.84
C TYR A 142 1.99 0.93 -0.71
N ALA A 143 2.22 -0.33 -0.33
CA ALA A 143 2.99 -0.72 0.85
C ALA A 143 2.49 -0.10 2.17
N GLN A 144 1.20 0.24 2.25
CA GLN A 144 0.60 0.92 3.41
C GLN A 144 0.44 -0.01 4.63
N HIS A 145 0.36 -1.32 4.40
CA HIS A 145 0.43 -2.38 5.41
C HIS A 145 1.11 -3.61 4.80
N TRP A 146 1.72 -4.43 5.66
CA TRP A 146 2.55 -5.59 5.24
C TRP A 146 2.00 -6.93 5.74
N SER A 147 0.72 -6.96 6.10
CA SER A 147 0.03 -8.16 6.61
C SER A 147 0.11 -9.34 5.64
N HIS A 148 0.02 -9.11 4.34
CA HIS A 148 0.01 -10.19 3.34
C HIS A 148 1.37 -10.90 3.21
N ILE A 149 2.47 -10.28 3.61
CA ILE A 149 3.78 -10.94 3.67
C ILE A 149 4.07 -11.59 5.02
N TYR A 150 3.13 -11.54 5.98
CA TYR A 150 3.34 -12.04 7.34
C TYR A 150 3.86 -13.48 7.38
N LYS A 151 3.30 -14.37 6.56
CA LYS A 151 3.72 -15.79 6.46
C LYS A 151 5.21 -15.97 6.13
N HIS A 152 5.84 -14.98 5.49
CA HIS A 152 7.25 -15.04 5.09
C HIS A 152 8.20 -14.33 6.06
N VAL A 153 7.68 -13.40 6.85
CA VAL A 153 8.50 -12.59 7.76
C VAL A 153 8.32 -12.97 9.22
N VAL A 154 7.36 -13.85 9.53
CA VAL A 154 7.10 -14.28 10.90
C VAL A 154 8.37 -14.81 11.60
N PRO A 155 8.62 -14.43 12.87
CA PRO A 155 9.82 -14.86 13.61
C PRO A 155 9.93 -16.37 13.78
N TYR A 156 8.82 -17.00 14.21
CA TYR A 156 8.74 -18.42 14.51
C TYR A 156 7.68 -19.08 13.60
N PRO A 157 8.07 -19.56 12.40
CA PRO A 157 7.13 -20.13 11.44
C PRO A 157 6.52 -21.45 11.93
N ASP A 158 7.24 -22.21 12.76
CA ASP A 158 6.85 -23.57 13.15
C ASP A 158 5.88 -23.63 14.36
N VAL A 159 5.58 -22.50 14.98
CA VAL A 159 4.62 -22.42 16.09
C VAL A 159 3.21 -22.61 15.54
N LYS A 160 2.60 -23.77 15.86
CA LYS A 160 1.29 -24.21 15.39
C LYS A 160 0.10 -23.50 16.07
N ASP A 161 0.29 -22.98 17.28
CA ASP A 161 -0.78 -22.41 18.11
C ASP A 161 -1.08 -20.94 17.81
N ARG A 162 -1.19 -20.60 16.52
CA ARG A 162 -1.76 -19.30 16.16
C ARG A 162 -3.27 -19.42 16.26
N LEU A 163 -3.87 -18.57 17.09
CA LEU A 163 -5.31 -18.52 17.26
C LEU A 163 -5.99 -18.32 15.89
N ASN A 164 -6.52 -19.39 15.34
CA ASN A 164 -7.33 -19.40 14.13
C ASN A 164 -8.63 -20.15 14.48
N ILE A 165 -9.67 -19.38 14.73
CA ILE A 165 -10.97 -19.92 15.15
C ILE A 165 -11.86 -20.31 13.97
N THR A 166 -11.45 -20.10 12.72
CA THR A 166 -12.28 -20.35 11.54
C THR A 166 -12.78 -21.79 11.49
N ALA A 167 -11.89 -22.76 11.73
CA ALA A 167 -12.29 -24.18 11.76
C ALA A 167 -13.29 -24.47 12.91
N ALA A 168 -13.08 -23.87 14.08
CA ALA A 168 -14.00 -24.03 15.21
C ALA A 168 -15.37 -23.40 14.93
N MET A 169 -15.41 -22.26 14.23
CA MET A 169 -16.65 -21.60 13.81
C MET A 169 -17.42 -22.42 12.77
N LEU A 170 -16.74 -22.90 11.72
CA LEU A 170 -17.34 -23.75 10.69
C LEU A 170 -17.93 -25.03 11.30
N ASN A 171 -17.19 -25.69 12.19
CA ASN A 171 -17.66 -26.90 12.87
C ASN A 171 -18.92 -26.66 13.72
N LYS A 172 -19.06 -25.48 14.35
CA LYS A 172 -20.30 -25.16 15.08
C LYS A 172 -21.48 -24.92 14.14
N VAL A 173 -21.29 -24.30 12.98
CA VAL A 173 -22.36 -24.09 12.00
C VAL A 173 -22.89 -25.41 11.44
N THR A 174 -22.01 -26.39 11.21
CA THR A 174 -22.40 -27.72 10.71
C THR A 174 -23.16 -28.56 11.74
N ILE A 175 -23.04 -28.29 13.03
CA ILE A 175 -23.77 -29.04 14.08
C ILE A 175 -25.24 -28.58 14.20
N PHE A 176 -25.58 -27.39 13.68
CA PHE A 176 -26.95 -26.86 13.69
C PHE A 176 -27.72 -27.09 12.37
N LEU A 177 -27.13 -27.80 11.41
CA LEU A 177 -27.75 -28.25 10.15
C LEU A 177 -27.80 -29.78 10.12
#